data_AF-A0AAW5ZWH5-F1
#
_entry.id   AF-A0AAW5ZWH5-F1
#
_cell.length_a   1.000
_cell.length_b   1.000
_cell.length_c   1.000
_cell.angle_alpha   90.00
_cell.angle_beta   90.00
_cell.angle_gamma   90.00
#
_symmetry.space_group_name_H-M   'P 1'
#
loop_
_entity.id
_entity.type
_entity.pdbx_description
1 polymer ?
#
loop_
_entity_poly.entity_id
_entity_poly.type
_entity_poly.pdbx_seq_one_letter_code
_entity_poly.pdbx_strand_id
1 'polypeptide(L)' 'ERMLRIYFLQQWYGLSDEGLEDALHDSMAMRAFAGIDLAVEDVPDATTLLKFRRLLNEHDLTRKLFDE' A
#
# COMPACT_ATOMS: atom_id res chain seq x y z
N GLU A 1 7.28 3.12 7.78
CA GLU A 1 7.31 3.81 6.47
C GLU A 1 6.82 2.94 5.30
N ARG A 2 7.16 1.63 5.22
CA ARG A 2 6.74 0.73 4.14
C ARG A 2 5.25 0.80 3.80
N MET A 3 4.39 0.64 4.80
CA MET A 3 2.93 0.69 4.61
C MET A 3 2.44 2.03 4.05
N LEU A 4 3.12 3.15 4.36
CA LEU A 4 2.81 4.45 3.76
C LEU A 4 3.22 4.49 2.29
N ARG A 5 4.39 3.94 1.92
CA ARG A 5 4.81 3.85 0.51
C ARG A 5 3.84 3.00 -0.31
N ILE A 6 3.42 1.86 0.24
CA ILE A 6 2.41 1.00 -0.37
C ILE A 6 1.08 1.75 -0.50
N TYR A 7 0.67 2.47 0.53
CA TYR A 7 -0.53 3.28 0.49
C TYR A 7 -0.48 4.40 -0.56
N PHE A 8 0.68 5.04 -0.76
CA PHE A 8 0.86 5.99 -1.86
C PHE A 8 0.72 5.31 -3.23
N LEU A 9 1.30 4.11 -3.43
CA LEU A 9 1.07 3.34 -4.65
C LEU A 9 -0.43 3.06 -4.86
N GLN A 10 -1.16 2.72 -3.79
CA GLN A 10 -2.61 2.53 -3.86
C GLN A 10 -3.33 3.78 -4.40
N GLN A 11 -3.01 4.96 -3.85
CA GLN A 11 -3.68 6.21 -4.24
C GLN A 11 -3.25 6.71 -5.62
N TRP A 12 -1.96 6.62 -5.97
CA TRP A 12 -1.44 7.08 -7.25
C TRP A 12 -1.94 6.27 -8.44
N TYR A 13 -2.11 4.96 -8.26
CA TYR A 13 -2.56 4.06 -9.32
C TYR A 13 -4.06 3.71 -9.22
N GLY A 14 -4.78 4.25 -8.23
CA GLY A 14 -6.23 4.02 -8.05
C GLY A 14 -6.58 2.55 -7.80
N LEU A 15 -5.70 1.82 -7.11
CA LEU A 15 -5.84 0.38 -6.90
C LEU A 15 -6.76 0.06 -5.71
N SER A 16 -7.53 -1.02 -5.82
CA SER A 16 -8.20 -1.63 -4.67
C SER A 16 -7.17 -2.28 -3.74
N ASP A 17 -7.60 -2.75 -2.56
CA ASP A 17 -6.68 -3.47 -1.66
C ASP A 17 -6.18 -4.78 -2.31
N GLU A 18 -7.07 -5.52 -2.97
CA GLU A 18 -6.73 -6.72 -3.77
C GLU A 18 -5.85 -6.37 -4.99
N GLY A 19 -6.22 -5.32 -5.73
CA GLY A 19 -5.43 -4.90 -6.90
C GLY A 19 -4.03 -4.41 -6.54
N LEU A 20 -3.84 -3.87 -5.33
CA LEU A 20 -2.52 -3.48 -4.82
C LEU A 20 -1.68 -4.69 -4.40
N GLU A 21 -2.30 -5.69 -3.77
CA GLU A 21 -1.66 -6.96 -3.45
C GLU A 21 -1.14 -7.63 -4.74
N ASP A 22 -2.02 -7.79 -5.74
CA ASP A 22 -1.66 -8.35 -7.05
C ASP A 22 -0.54 -7.55 -7.72
N ALA A 23 -0.65 -6.21 -7.72
CA ALA A 23 0.36 -5.35 -8.32
C ALA A 23 1.72 -5.44 -7.61
N LEU A 24 1.74 -5.64 -6.28
CA LEU A 24 2.97 -5.90 -5.53
C LEU A 24 3.52 -7.30 -5.81
N HIS A 25 2.69 -8.30 -6.11
CA HIS A 25 3.13 -9.63 -6.55
C HIS A 25 3.69 -9.64 -7.98
N ASP A 26 3.15 -8.83 -8.88
CA ASP A 26 3.55 -8.83 -10.29
C ASP A 26 4.68 -7.84 -10.61
N SER A 27 4.66 -6.66 -9.99
CA SER A 27 5.56 -5.56 -10.35
C SER A 27 6.78 -5.46 -9.45
N MET A 28 7.95 -5.85 -9.98
CA MET A 28 9.23 -5.65 -9.30
C MET A 28 9.51 -4.16 -8.98
N ALA A 29 9.07 -3.22 -9.83
CA ALA A 29 9.27 -1.80 -9.60
C ALA A 29 8.47 -1.30 -8.38
N MET A 30 7.22 -1.74 -8.24
CA MET A 30 6.38 -1.41 -7.07
C MET A 30 6.95 -2.02 -5.79
N ARG A 31 7.44 -3.27 -5.84
CA ARG A 31 8.16 -3.88 -4.71
C ARG A 31 9.41 -3.13 -4.33
N ALA A 32 10.23 -2.76 -5.31
CA ALA A 32 11.46 -2.00 -5.07
C ALA A 32 11.16 -0.64 -4.40
N PHE A 33 10.11 0.06 -4.85
CA PHE A 33 9.67 1.30 -4.23
C PHE A 33 9.17 1.09 -2.78
N ALA A 34 8.36 0.06 -2.56
CA ALA A 34 7.86 -0.32 -1.24
C ALA A 34 8.96 -0.88 -0.31
N GLY A 35 10.12 -1.25 -0.85
CA GLY A 35 11.20 -1.90 -0.12
C GLY A 35 10.81 -3.31 0.34
N ILE A 36 10.17 -4.08 -0.54
CA ILE A 36 9.81 -5.49 -0.33
C ILE A 36 10.78 -6.36 -1.12
N ASP A 37 11.38 -7.33 -0.43
CA ASP A 37 12.17 -8.40 -1.03
C ASP A 37 11.47 -9.75 -0.78
N LEU A 38 10.95 -10.36 -1.85
CA LEU A 38 10.21 -11.63 -1.80
C LEU A 38 11.07 -12.82 -1.37
N ALA A 39 12.40 -12.69 -1.38
CA ALA A 39 13.28 -13.73 -0.83
C ALA A 39 13.30 -13.72 0.71
N VAL A 40 12.86 -12.63 1.35
CA VAL A 40 12.92 -12.41 2.80
C VAL A 40 11.52 -12.38 3.41
N GLU A 41 10.56 -11.75 2.75
CA GLU A 41 9.20 -11.57 3.24
C GLU A 41 8.17 -11.51 2.10
N ASP A 42 6.93 -11.89 2.39
CA ASP A 42 5.83 -11.79 1.42
C ASP A 42 5.23 -10.38 1.39
N VAL A 43 4.46 -10.08 0.34
CA VAL A 43 3.68 -8.84 0.27
C VAL A 43 2.55 -8.88 1.31
N PRO A 44 2.15 -7.72 1.86
CA PRO A 44 0.96 -7.67 2.70
C PRO A 44 -0.30 -8.00 1.89
N ASP A 45 -1.09 -8.92 2.41
CA ASP A 45 -2.37 -9.30 1.83
C ASP A 45 -3.39 -8.14 1.87
N ALA A 46 -4.42 -8.21 1.05
CA ALA A 46 -5.48 -7.21 0.92
C ALA A 46 -6.15 -6.89 2.25
N THR A 47 -6.29 -7.85 3.17
CA THR A 47 -6.89 -7.59 4.48
C THR A 47 -5.96 -6.77 5.39
N THR A 48 -4.65 -6.98 5.28
CA THR A 48 -3.63 -6.17 5.96
C THR A 48 -3.61 -4.75 5.42
N LEU A 49 -3.67 -4.58 4.10
CA LEU A 49 -3.79 -3.29 3.43
C LEU A 49 -5.07 -2.54 3.84
N LEU A 50 -6.20 -3.25 3.86
CA LEU A 50 -7.50 -2.72 4.29
C LEU A 50 -7.44 -2.20 5.74
N LYS A 51 -6.86 -2.96 6.67
CA LYS A 51 -6.72 -2.54 8.07
C LYS A 51 -5.90 -1.26 8.18
N PHE A 52 -4.81 -1.16 7.43
CA PHE A 52 -3.98 0.04 7.42
C PHE A 52 -4.72 1.25 6.85
N ARG A 53 -5.43 1.09 5.74
CA ARG A 53 -6.26 2.16 5.16
C ARG A 53 -7.34 2.63 6.14
N ARG A 54 -8.00 1.71 6.84
CA ARG A 54 -8.98 2.05 7.88
C ARG A 54 -8.36 2.87 9.00
N LEU A 55 -7.19 2.44 9.50
CA LEU A 55 -6.45 3.19 10.51
C LEU A 55 -6.15 4.64 10.07
N LEU A 56 -5.72 4.84 8.82
CA LEU A 56 -5.47 6.19 8.31
C LEU A 56 -6.75 7.03 8.20
N ASN A 57 -7.86 6.43 7.77
CA ASN A 57 -9.15 7.11 7.67
C ASN A 57 -9.73 7.45 9.05
N GLU A 58 -9.64 6.54 10.02
CA GLU A 58 -10.12 6.75 11.40
C GLU A 58 -9.43 7.93 12.09
N HIS A 59 -8.18 8.21 11.72
CA HIS A 59 -7.41 9.32 12.25
C HIS A 59 -7.38 10.56 11.34
N ASP A 60 -8.22 10.60 10.29
CA ASP A 60 -8.27 11.69 9.30
C ASP A 60 -6.90 11.95 8.62
N LEU A 61 -6.01 10.94 8.62
CA LEU A 61 -4.66 11.06 8.07
C LEU A 61 -4.68 11.01 6.55
N THR A 62 -5.57 10.19 5.97
CA THR A 62 -5.77 10.16 4.52
C THR A 62 -6.05 11.55 3.98
N ARG A 63 -7.01 12.25 4.60
CA ARG A 63 -7.34 13.62 4.21
C ARG A 63 -6.11 14.51 4.33
N LYS A 64 -5.48 14.57 5.51
CA LYS A 64 -4.30 15.42 5.75
C LYS A 64 -3.12 15.15 4.81
N LEU A 65 -2.99 13.94 4.28
CA LEU A 65 -1.91 13.56 3.37
C LEU A 65 -2.17 13.99 1.91
N PHE A 66 -3.43 14.22 1.54
CA PHE A 66 -3.84 14.48 0.15
C PHE A 66 -4.72 15.74 -0.04
N ASP A 67 -5.01 16.50 1.02
CA ASP A 67 -5.64 17.84 0.97
C ASP A 67 -4.59 18.85 0.43
N GLU A 68 -4.95 19.66 -0.56
CA GLU A 68 -4.11 20.75 -1.13
C GLU A 68 -4.18 22.05 -0.30
#